data_AF-A0AA43IGW1-F1
#
_entry.id   AF-A0AA43IGW1-F1
#
_cell.length_a   1.000
_cell.length_b   1.000
_cell.length_c   1.000
_cell.angle_alpha   90.00
_cell.angle_beta   90.00
_cell.angle_gamma   90.00
#
_symmetry.space_group_name_H-M   'P 1'
#
loop_
_entity.id
_entity.type
_entity.pdbx_description
1 polymer ?
#
loop_
_entity_poly.entity_id
_entity_poly.type
_entity_poly.pdbx_seq_one_letter_code
_entity_poly.pdbx_strand_id
1 'polypeptide(L)' 'MKTLLIGLIDAYRLLLSPFFGTQCRFYPTCSAYAREAIET' A
#
# COMPACT_ATOMS: atom_id res chain seq x y z
N MET A 1 -6.26 8.27 14.03
CA MET A 1 -4.84 7.88 13.87
C MET A 1 -4.61 6.93 12.69
N LYS A 2 -5.55 6.02 12.37
CA LYS A 2 -5.47 5.08 11.22
C LYS A 2 -5.25 5.76 9.85
N THR A 3 -5.83 6.94 9.64
CA THR A 3 -5.73 7.71 8.38
C THR A 3 -4.32 8.23 8.07
N LEU A 4 -3.49 8.52 9.08
CA LEU A 4 -2.10 8.96 8.85
C LEU A 4 -1.25 7.83 8.26
N LEU A 5 -1.40 6.63 8.79
CA LEU A 5 -0.70 5.44 8.32
C LEU A 5 -1.17 5.03 6.92
N ILE A 6 -2.47 5.06 6.66
CA ILE A 6 -3.03 4.79 5.33
C ILE A 6 -2.52 5.83 4.32
N GLY A 7 -2.51 7.12 4.68
CA GLY A 7 -1.96 8.18 3.82
C GLY A 7 -0.47 7.99 3.51
N LEU A 8 0.31 7.49 4.47
CA LEU A 8 1.73 7.13 4.27
C LEU A 8 1.90 5.95 3.31
N ILE A 9 1.04 4.93 3.40
CA ILE A 9 1.03 3.77 2.50
C ILE A 9 0.63 4.19 1.07
N ASP A 10 -0.37 5.06 0.93
CA ASP A 10 -0.79 5.60 -0.37
C ASP A 10 0.29 6.50 -1.00
N ALA A 11 0.94 7.36 -0.20
CA ALA A 11 2.08 8.16 -0.67
C ALA A 11 3.25 7.28 -1.12
N TYR A 12 3.57 6.24 -0.33
CA TYR A 12 4.58 5.24 -0.67
C TYR A 12 4.20 4.50 -1.97
N ARG A 13 2.94 4.08 -2.11
CA ARG A 13 2.42 3.42 -3.31
C ARG A 13 2.50 4.33 -4.53
N LEU A 14 2.17 5.62 -4.42
CA LEU A 14 2.24 6.57 -5.52
C LEU A 14 3.69 6.79 -5.97
N LEU A 15 4.61 6.95 -5.01
CA LEU A 15 6.04 7.13 -5.28
C LEU A 15 6.70 5.88 -5.86
N LEU A 16 6.26 4.68 -5.46
CA LEU A 16 6.83 3.41 -5.94
C LEU A 16 6.13 2.83 -7.15
N SER A 17 4.88 3.21 -7.42
CA SER A 17 4.13 2.76 -8.60
C SER A 17 4.88 2.96 -9.93
N PRO A 18 5.61 4.06 -10.19
CA PRO A 18 6.41 4.19 -11.40
C PRO A 18 7.70 3.37 -11.39
N PHE A 19 8.22 3.00 -10.22
CA PHE A 19 9.51 2.29 -10.08
C PHE A 19 9.38 0.77 -10.02
N PHE A 20 8.28 0.25 -9.48
CA PHE A 20 8.13 -1.19 -9.21
C PHE A 20 7.20 -1.92 -10.19
N GLY A 21 6.46 -1.22 -11.06
CA GLY A 21 5.50 -1.86 -11.97
C GLY A 21 4.54 -2.83 -11.25
N THR A 22 3.91 -3.74 -11.98
CA THR A 22 3.11 -4.83 -11.40
C THR A 22 4.00 -5.97 -10.87
N GLN A 23 4.90 -5.68 -9.93
CA GLN A 23 5.75 -6.70 -9.29
C GLN A 23 5.02 -7.46 -8.17
N CYS A 24 3.81 -7.04 -7.78
CA CYS A 24 3.01 -7.77 -6.79
C CYS A 24 2.58 -9.14 -7.35
N ARG A 25 3.38 -10.16 -7.05
CA ARG A 25 3.12 -11.57 -7.38
C ARG A 25 1.89 -12.13 -6.67
N PHE A 26 1.48 -11.53 -5.56
CA PHE A 26 0.31 -11.90 -4.79
C PHE A 26 -0.77 -10.83 -4.92
N TYR A 27 -2.00 -11.26 -5.18
CA TYR A 27 -3.18 -10.42 -5.22
C TYR A 27 -4.07 -10.76 -4.02
N PRO A 28 -4.50 -9.78 -3.21
CA PRO A 28 -4.26 -8.35 -3.33
C PRO A 28 -2.81 -7.94 -2.96
N THR A 29 -2.37 -6.76 -3.41
CA THR A 29 -0.98 -6.28 -3.22
C THR A 29 -0.57 -6.20 -1.74
N CYS A 30 0.72 -6.23 -1.44
CA CYS A 30 1.23 -6.04 -0.07
C CYS A 30 0.73 -4.72 0.56
N SER A 31 0.59 -3.66 -0.23
CA SER A 31 0.02 -2.37 0.21
C SER A 31 -1.46 -2.48 0.60
N ALA A 32 -2.22 -3.36 -0.04
CA ALA A 32 -3.63 -3.60 0.28
C ALA A 32 -3.77 -4.41 1.56
N TYR A 33 -2.94 -5.45 1.76
CA TYR A 33 -2.87 -6.17 3.04
C TYR A 33 -2.46 -5.27 4.20
N ALA A 34 -1.47 -4.39 3.99
CA ALA A 34 -1.07 -3.41 5.00
C ALA A 34 -2.22 -2.45 5.33
N ARG A 35 -2.99 -2.01 4.33
CA ARG A 35 -4.17 -1.17 4.56
C ARG A 35 -5.24 -1.91 5.37
N GLU A 36 -5.56 -3.14 5.01
CA GLU A 36 -6.58 -3.97 5.69
C GLU A 36 -6.17 -4.29 7.15
N ALA A 37 -4.90 -4.57 7.39
CA ALA A 37 -4.34 -4.78 8.73
C ALA A 37 -4.42 -3.54 9.63
N ILE A 38 -4.38 -2.33 9.04
CA ILE A 38 -4.48 -1.06 9.78
C ILE A 38 -5.93 -0.60 9.92
N GLU A 39 -6.80 -1.00 9.00
CA GLU A 39 -8.23 -0.72 9.04
C GLU A 39 -8.92 -1.51 10.16
N THR A 40 -8.43 -2.73 10.45
CA THR A 40 -8.81 -3.54 11.63
C THR A 40 -8.53 -2.79 12.94
#